data_AF-A0A9D1C0L5-F1
#
_entry.id   AF-A0A9D1C0L5-F1
#
_cell.length_a   1.000
_cell.length_b   1.000
_cell.length_c   1.000
_cell.angle_alpha   90.00
_cell.angle_beta   90.00
_cell.angle_gamma   90.00
#
_symmetry.space_group_name_H-M   'P 1'
#
loop_
_entity.id
_entity.type
_entity.pdbx_description
1 polymer ?
#
loop_
_entity_poly.entity_id
_entity_poly.type
_entity_poly.pdbx_seq_one_letter_code
_entity_poly.pdbx_strand_id
1 'polypeptide(L)'
;NVQLNFIPVNSEVKVGDIIESSGLGGVFPAGYPVAQIVQIDTLGDNPYFKISATPVAKLNQSHKVLIISQEEQDNWQNDFDFDFDFDLKANPEKNNPIGKGE
;
A
#
# COMPACT_ATOMS: atom_id res chain seq x y z
N ASN A 1 4.51 -22.24 12.22
CA ASN A 1 4.70 -22.34 10.74
C ASN A 1 3.81 -21.27 10.13
N VAL A 2 4.35 -20.44 9.23
CA VAL A 2 3.58 -19.42 8.51
C VAL A 2 3.16 -20.02 7.18
N GLN A 3 1.93 -19.73 6.74
CA GLN A 3 1.39 -20.18 5.47
C GLN A 3 1.17 -18.98 4.56
N LEU A 4 1.64 -19.08 3.31
CA LEU A 4 1.31 -18.13 2.26
C LEU A 4 0.26 -18.73 1.34
N ASN A 5 -0.77 -17.92 1.05
CA ASN A 5 -1.88 -18.29 0.17
C ASN A 5 -1.81 -17.45 -1.11
N PHE A 6 -2.43 -17.95 -2.18
CA PHE A 6 -2.66 -17.22 -3.43
C PHE A 6 -1.40 -16.91 -4.26
N ILE A 7 -0.36 -17.73 -4.17
CA ILE A 7 0.78 -17.64 -5.12
C ILE A 7 0.50 -18.58 -6.30
N PRO A 8 0.29 -18.05 -7.52
CA PRO A 8 0.07 -18.87 -8.71
C PRO A 8 1.22 -19.84 -8.99
N VAL A 9 0.91 -21.05 -9.46
CA VAL A 9 1.93 -22.09 -9.75
C VAL A 9 2.93 -21.72 -10.87
N ASN A 10 2.63 -20.69 -11.67
CA ASN A 10 3.53 -20.15 -12.68
C ASN A 10 4.47 -19.06 -12.14
N SER A 11 4.40 -18.74 -10.83
CA SER A 11 5.27 -17.75 -10.20
C SER A 11 6.65 -18.34 -9.93
N GLU A 12 7.69 -17.52 -10.06
CA GLU A 12 9.03 -17.90 -9.64
C GLU A 12 9.16 -17.81 -8.11
N VAL A 13 9.13 -18.98 -7.45
CA VAL A 13 9.36 -19.11 -6.00
C VAL A 13 10.25 -20.30 -5.71
N LYS A 14 11.13 -20.18 -4.71
CA LYS A 14 12.10 -21.21 -4.35
C LYS A 14 12.20 -21.41 -2.84
N VAL A 15 12.52 -22.63 -2.46
CA VAL A 15 12.91 -22.93 -1.07
C VAL A 15 14.16 -22.12 -0.74
N GLY A 16 14.13 -21.43 0.41
CA GLY A 16 15.19 -20.53 0.84
C GLY A 16 14.88 -19.05 0.65
N ASP A 17 13.89 -18.70 -0.17
CA ASP A 17 13.50 -17.30 -0.38
C ASP A 17 13.00 -16.64 0.91
N ILE A 18 13.29 -15.35 1.06
CA ILE A 18 12.80 -14.51 2.16
C ILE A 18 11.50 -13.83 1.72
N ILE A 19 10.49 -13.97 2.56
CA ILE A 19 9.19 -13.31 2.41
C ILE A 19 9.28 -11.96 3.13
N GLU A 20 8.89 -10.89 2.44
CA GLU A 20 8.85 -9.53 2.97
C GLU A 20 7.41 -9.00 3.00
N SER A 21 7.12 -8.05 3.89
CA SER A 21 5.85 -7.32 3.91
C SER A 21 5.74 -6.40 2.68
N SER A 22 4.57 -6.36 2.03
CA SER A 22 4.33 -5.49 0.87
C SER A 22 3.97 -4.05 1.22
N GLY A 23 3.48 -3.82 2.44
CA GLY A 23 2.96 -2.52 2.87
C GLY A 23 1.54 -2.17 2.37
N LEU A 24 0.94 -2.98 1.49
CA LEU A 24 -0.36 -2.69 0.85
C LEU A 24 -1.56 -2.61 1.82
N GLY A 25 -1.42 -3.14 3.03
CA GLY A 25 -2.48 -3.10 4.05
C GLY A 25 -2.37 -1.95 5.05
N GLY A 26 -1.34 -1.11 4.97
CA GLY A 26 -1.10 -0.01 5.91
C GLY A 26 -0.69 -0.42 7.34
N VAL A 27 -0.59 -1.72 7.63
CA VAL A 27 -0.25 -2.21 8.98
C VAL A 27 1.27 -2.31 9.19
N PHE A 28 1.99 -2.74 8.16
CA PHE A 28 3.44 -2.93 8.22
C PHE A 28 4.11 -2.10 7.12
N PRO A 29 5.32 -1.56 7.34
CA PRO A 29 6.09 -0.96 6.26
C PRO A 29 6.39 -2.01 5.18
N ALA A 30 6.63 -1.56 3.94
CA ALA A 30 7.10 -2.46 2.89
C ALA A 30 8.56 -2.90 3.14
N GLY A 31 8.92 -4.10 2.70
CA GLY A 31 10.29 -4.63 2.73
C GLY A 31 10.75 -5.21 4.06
N TYR A 32 9.84 -5.47 5.01
CA TYR A 32 10.23 -6.03 6.31
C TYR A 32 10.22 -7.57 6.26
N PRO A 33 11.31 -8.26 6.63
CA PRO A 33 11.42 -9.71 6.51
C PRO A 33 10.53 -10.43 7.53
N VAL A 34 9.73 -11.37 7.03
CA VAL A 34 8.70 -12.08 7.78
C VAL A 34 9.08 -13.53 8.03
N ALA A 35 9.42 -14.27 6.99
CA ALA A 35 9.67 -15.70 7.06
C ALA A 35 10.54 -16.19 5.90
N GLN A 36 11.21 -17.33 6.08
CA GLN A 36 11.94 -18.03 5.03
C GLN A 36 11.13 -19.24 4.54
N ILE A 37 11.01 -19.40 3.22
CA ILE A 37 10.33 -20.57 2.62
C ILE A 37 11.11 -21.84 2.92
N VAL A 38 10.44 -22.84 3.51
CA VAL A 38 11.04 -24.15 3.82
C VAL A 38 10.48 -25.28 2.97
N GLN A 39 9.27 -25.11 2.42
CA GLN A 39 8.63 -26.13 1.58
C GLN A 39 7.61 -25.48 0.64
N ILE A 40 7.52 -26.02 -0.58
CA ILE A 40 6.56 -25.63 -1.62
C ILE A 40 5.92 -26.91 -2.12
N ASP A 41 4.59 -27.02 -1.99
CA ASP A 41 3.81 -28.15 -2.50
C ASP A 41 2.81 -27.67 -3.55
N THR A 42 2.57 -28.50 -4.57
CA THR A 42 1.49 -28.34 -5.56
C THR A 42 0.44 -29.43 -5.32
N LEU A 43 -0.80 -29.04 -5.02
CA LEU A 43 -1.87 -29.98 -4.71
C LEU A 43 -2.74 -30.23 -5.96
N GLY A 44 -2.39 -31.26 -6.75
CA GLY A 44 -3.18 -31.69 -7.91
C GLY A 44 -3.41 -30.55 -8.90
N ASP A 45 -4.69 -30.29 -9.21
CA ASP A 45 -5.13 -29.24 -10.13
C ASP A 45 -5.27 -27.84 -9.48
N ASN A 46 -4.74 -27.65 -8.27
CA ASN A 46 -4.79 -26.34 -7.60
C ASN A 46 -3.91 -25.33 -8.36
N PRO A 47 -4.47 -24.17 -8.80
CA PRO A 47 -3.70 -23.14 -9.48
C PRO A 47 -2.72 -22.38 -8.57
N TYR A 48 -2.69 -22.68 -7.27
CA TYR A 48 -1.83 -22.05 -6.28
C TYR A 48 -0.89 -23.02 -5.58
N PHE A 49 0.30 -22.52 -5.22
CA PHE A 49 1.20 -23.22 -4.32
C PHE A 49 0.66 -23.25 -2.90
N LYS A 50 0.94 -24.35 -2.20
CA LYS A 50 0.90 -24.40 -0.74
C LYS A 50 2.33 -24.20 -0.23
N ILE A 51 2.57 -23.06 0.41
CA ILE A 51 3.90 -22.67 0.87
C ILE A 51 3.94 -22.68 2.40
N SER A 52 4.91 -23.43 2.93
CA SER A 52 5.25 -23.43 4.34
C SER A 52 6.54 -22.64 4.57
N ALA A 53 6.50 -21.73 5.54
CA ALA A 53 7.62 -20.86 5.86
C ALA A 53 7.90 -20.80 7.38
N THR A 54 9.16 -20.55 7.72
CA THR A 54 9.64 -20.39 9.10
C THR A 54 9.86 -18.92 9.40
N PRO A 55 9.25 -18.34 10.46
CA PRO A 55 9.46 -16.95 10.84
C PRO A 55 10.95 -16.63 11.04
N VAL A 56 11.40 -15.48 10.54
CA VAL A 56 12.79 -15.01 10.80
C VAL A 56 12.92 -14.41 12.20
N ALA A 57 11.82 -13.89 12.76
CA ALA A 57 11.81 -13.30 14.08
C ALA A 57 11.77 -14.37 15.18
N LYS A 58 12.78 -14.37 16.04
CA LYS A 58 12.82 -15.20 17.26
C LYS A 58 12.12 -14.47 18.40
N LEU A 59 10.78 -14.36 18.31
CA LEU A 59 9.93 -13.66 19.29
C LEU A 59 10.20 -14.10 20.74
N ASN A 60 10.47 -15.39 20.95
CA ASN A 60 10.71 -15.97 22.28
C ASN A 60 12.05 -15.57 22.93
N GLN A 61 12.90 -14.82 22.23
CA GLN A 61 14.22 -14.37 22.73
C GLN A 61 14.39 -12.84 22.67
N SER A 62 13.39 -12.10 22.17
CA SER A 62 13.47 -10.65 22.02
C SER A 62 12.83 -9.94 23.21
N HIS A 63 13.66 -9.24 23.98
CA HIS A 63 13.19 -8.37 25.07
C HIS A 63 12.87 -6.95 24.60
N LYS A 64 13.05 -6.67 23.31
CA LYS A 64 12.84 -5.36 22.70
C LYS A 64 11.89 -5.50 21.51
N VAL A 65 10.97 -4.55 21.38
CA VAL A 65 10.02 -4.45 20.27
C VAL A 65 10.21 -3.09 19.60
N LEU A 66 10.05 -3.06 18.27
CA LEU A 66 10.01 -1.84 17.49
C LEU A 66 8.54 -1.57 17.16
N ILE A 67 8.02 -0.43 17.61
CA ILE A 67 6.70 0.05 17.20
C ILE A 67 6.90 0.89 15.94
N ILE A 68 6.16 0.55 14.88
CA ILE A 68 6.19 1.25 13.61
C ILE A 68 4.79 1.84 13.42
N SER A 69 4.70 3.18 13.44
CA SER A 69 3.50 3.92 13.09
C SER A 69 3.66 4.48 11.68
N GLN A 70 2.69 4.25 10.80
CA GLN A 70 2.62 4.99 9.55
C GLN A 70 2.13 6.41 9.86
N GLU A 71 2.82 7.43 9.35
CA GLU A 71 2.20 8.75 9.24
C GLU A 71 1.10 8.63 8.19
N GLU A 72 -0.16 8.81 8.59
CA GLU A 72 -1.23 9.06 7.63
C GLU A 72 -0.84 10.33 6.87
N GLN A 73 -0.51 10.18 5.58
CA GLN A 73 -0.50 11.34 4.70
C GLN A 73 -1.96 11.74 4.49
N ASP A 74 -2.43 12.67 5.32
CA ASP A 74 -3.66 13.44 5.06
C ASP A 74 -3.45 14.21 3.74
N ASN A 75 -3.72 13.56 2.62
CA ASN A 75 -3.69 14.20 1.31
C ASN A 75 -5.05 14.87 1.05
N TRP A 76 -5.29 15.99 1.72
CA TRP A 76 -6.41 16.91 1.44
C TRP A 76 -6.20 17.73 0.15
N GLN A 77 -5.50 17.19 -0.85
CA GLN A 77 -5.38 17.81 -2.17
C GLN A 77 -6.23 17.10 -3.24
N ASN A 78 -6.86 15.96 -2.93
CA ASN A 78 -7.67 15.19 -3.90
C ASN A 78 -9.20 15.37 -3.76
N ASP A 79 -9.68 16.26 -2.88
CA ASP A 79 -11.11 16.47 -2.64
C ASP A 79 -11.77 17.54 -3.54
N PHE A 80 -11.03 18.18 -4.45
CA PHE A 80 -11.57 19.22 -5.34
C PHE A 80 -11.08 19.09 -6.77
N ASP A 81 -11.61 18.12 -7.51
CA ASP A 81 -11.63 18.12 -8.99
C ASP A 81 -13.05 17.78 -9.47
N PHE A 82 -14.01 18.65 -9.14
CA PHE A 82 -15.30 18.75 -9.82
C PHE A 82 -15.41 20.11 -10.49
N ASP A 83 -14.59 20.34 -11.52
CA ASP A 83 -14.80 21.42 -12.48
C ASP A 83 -15.99 21.05 -13.39
N PHE A 84 -17.21 21.25 -12.88
CA PHE A 84 -18.37 21.49 -13.73
C PHE A 84 -18.42 23.00 -13.99
N ASP A 85 -17.65 23.43 -14.98
CA ASP A 85 -17.62 24.81 -15.46
C ASP A 85 -18.95 25.11 -16.17
N PHE A 86 -19.96 25.58 -15.43
CA PHE A 86 -21.17 26.21 -15.95
C PHE A 86 -21.18 27.68 -15.51
N ASP A 87 -20.26 28.45 -16.06
CA ASP A 87 -20.30 29.91 -15.93
C ASP A 87 -21.48 30.49 -16.72
N LEU A 88 -21.96 31.64 -16.24
CA LEU A 88 -22.95 32.59 -16.77
C LEU A 88 -24.23 32.71 -15.95
N LYS A 89 -24.11 33.20 -14.70
CA LYS A 89 -25.11 34.14 -14.14
C LYS A 89 -24.49 35.31 -13.38
N ALA A 90 -24.40 36.43 -14.12
CA ALA A 90 -24.53 37.83 -13.70
C ALA A 90 -23.50 38.38 -12.69
N ASN A 91 -22.60 39.26 -13.18
CA ASN A 91 -21.88 40.22 -12.34
C ASN A 91 -22.66 41.56 -12.30
N PRO A 92 -23.22 41.98 -11.15
CA PRO A 92 -23.97 43.21 -10.98
C PRO A 92 -23.11 44.35 -10.40
N GLU A 93 -21.86 44.53 -10.83
CA GLU A 93 -21.07 45.73 -10.51
C GLU A 93 -20.74 46.53 -11.78
N LYS A 94 -21.72 47.29 -12.30
CA LYS A 94 -21.66 48.75 -12.16
C LYS A 94 -21.19 49.14 -10.76
N ASN A 95 -19.97 49.67 -10.66
CA ASN A 95 -19.63 50.88 -9.90
C ASN A 95 -18.11 51.07 -9.85
N ASN A 96 -17.57 51.84 -10.79
CA ASN A 96 -17.06 53.19 -10.53
C ASN A 96 -16.01 53.57 -11.59
N PRO A 97 -16.14 54.73 -12.27
CA PRO A 97 -15.22 55.16 -13.29
C PRO A 97 -14.07 55.97 -12.67
N ILE A 98 -12.83 55.68 -13.06
CA ILE A 98 -11.74 56.65 -12.93
C ILE A 98 -10.94 56.59 -14.22
N GLY A 99 -11.21 57.54 -15.11
CA GLY A 99 -10.31 57.82 -16.22
C GLY A 99 -9.07 58.57 -15.75
N LYS A 100 -7.97 58.46 -16.50
CA LYS A 100 -7.30 59.60 -17.18
C LYS A 100 -5.96 59.20 -17.81
N GLY A 101 -5.71 59.79 -18.97
CA GLY A 101 -4.40 59.99 -19.62
C GLY A 101 -4.19 59.03 -20.78
N GLU A 102 -3.98 59.44 -22.03
CA GLU A 102 -3.89 60.73 -22.72
C GLU A 102 -4.35 60.50 -24.17
#